data_AF-A0A843EFT1-F1
#
_entry.id   AF-A0A843EFT1-F1
#
_cell.length_a   1.000
_cell.length_b   1.000
_cell.length_c   1.000
_cell.angle_alpha   90.00
_cell.angle_beta   90.00
_cell.angle_gamma   90.00
#
_symmetry.space_group_name_H-M   'P 1'
#
loop_
_entity.id
_entity.type
_entity.pdbx_description
1 polymer ?
#
loop_
_entity_poly.entity_id
_entity_poly.type
_entity_poly.pdbx_seq_one_letter_code
_entity_poly.pdbx_strand_id
1 'polypeptide(L)'
;MIKCSKCGKENVDEAIFCADCGTKLDNGSSALSNDIETDDSGSDSIWSLFKIRKVDESETFSARFKKHPTLYICCVFPLIFILVISIASDANLFIKGLHPADYETNYPDEFNNLDLNDDGKLEFNEVNHIVSHTPQDMLYDIFKKSDKDDNGYLTGYEFDVYQSKADGNVYEADYRRLMEEMERNASKHKGGRDYSSGNSKSTNSLNKLESDREEGYVLTCPYCGSESIYEIDGYYRCAECGNSIYDPDDLELGYVEGYMELLVPISIYQ
;
A
#
# COMPACT_ATOMS: atom_id res chain seq x y z
N MET A 1 23.73 6.82 -24.38
CA MET A 1 23.52 7.69 -23.20
C MET A 1 22.21 8.45 -23.39
N ILE A 2 21.38 8.55 -22.36
CA ILE A 2 20.10 9.30 -22.38
C ILE A 2 20.23 10.57 -21.55
N LYS A 3 19.66 11.68 -22.06
CA LYS A 3 19.59 12.96 -21.33
C LYS A 3 18.27 13.09 -20.57
N CYS A 4 18.37 13.47 -19.30
CA CYS A 4 17.19 13.77 -18.50
C CYS A 4 16.47 15.02 -19.06
N SER A 5 15.17 14.91 -19.31
CA SER A 5 14.32 16.02 -19.77
C SER A 5 14.20 17.16 -18.75
N LYS A 6 14.40 16.87 -17.45
CA LYS A 6 14.25 17.85 -16.37
C LYS A 6 15.54 18.62 -16.05
N CYS A 7 16.68 17.93 -15.91
CA CYS A 7 17.94 18.57 -15.49
C CYS A 7 19.06 18.54 -16.55
N GLY A 8 18.87 17.84 -17.68
CA GLY A 8 19.86 17.76 -18.76
C GLY A 8 21.06 16.85 -18.50
N LYS A 9 21.15 16.20 -17.33
CA LYS A 9 22.21 15.23 -17.00
C LYS A 9 22.18 14.04 -17.96
N GLU A 10 23.36 13.57 -18.37
CA GLU A 10 23.53 12.34 -19.13
C GLU A 10 23.53 11.13 -18.18
N ASN A 11 22.75 10.11 -18.52
CA ASN A 11 22.61 8.86 -17.77
C ASN A 11 22.92 7.68 -18.70
N VAL A 12 23.24 6.53 -18.11
CA VAL A 12 23.42 5.27 -18.84
C VAL A 12 22.11 4.84 -19.51
N ASP A 13 22.19 4.13 -20.65
CA ASP A 13 21.01 3.78 -21.48
C ASP A 13 20.00 2.87 -20.79
N GLU A 14 20.40 2.21 -19.71
CA GLU A 14 19.57 1.32 -18.90
C GLU A 14 18.99 2.02 -17.65
N ALA A 15 19.31 3.30 -17.41
CA ALA A 15 18.86 4.00 -16.21
C ALA A 15 17.36 4.30 -16.26
N ILE A 16 16.59 3.78 -15.29
CA ILE A 16 15.14 4.02 -15.17
C ILE A 16 14.86 5.42 -14.60
N PHE A 17 15.77 5.94 -13.78
CA PHE A 17 15.65 7.25 -13.13
C PHE A 17 16.93 8.06 -13.33
N CYS A 18 16.80 9.39 -13.38
CA CYS A 18 17.95 10.27 -13.46
C CYS A 18 18.73 10.26 -12.14
N ALA A 19 20.04 9.99 -12.22
CA ALA A 19 20.94 9.92 -11.07
C ALA A 19 21.10 11.26 -10.32
N ASP A 20 20.65 12.37 -10.92
CA ASP A 20 20.82 13.71 -10.36
C ASP A 20 19.53 14.25 -9.71
N CYS A 21 18.38 14.04 -10.34
CA CYS A 21 17.11 14.64 -9.92
C CYS A 21 15.96 13.64 -9.69
N GLY A 22 16.21 12.34 -9.84
CA GLY A 22 15.24 11.27 -9.60
C GLY A 22 14.07 11.20 -10.59
N THR A 23 14.06 12.04 -11.64
CA THR A 23 12.98 12.01 -12.64
C THR A 23 13.06 10.71 -13.44
N LYS A 24 11.92 10.01 -13.57
CA LYS A 24 11.81 8.81 -14.40
C LYS A 24 12.20 9.14 -15.83
N LEU A 25 13.10 8.33 -16.38
CA LEU A 25 13.60 8.46 -17.72
C LEU A 25 12.70 7.64 -18.65
N ASP A 26 12.20 8.25 -19.72
CA ASP A 26 11.44 7.56 -20.76
C ASP A 26 12.41 6.74 -21.61
N ASN A 27 12.96 5.66 -21.01
CA ASN A 27 13.70 4.68 -21.76
C ASN A 27 12.72 4.02 -22.71
N GLY A 28 12.84 4.38 -23.98
CA GLY A 28 12.05 3.80 -25.06
C GLY A 28 12.16 2.29 -25.02
N SER A 29 11.20 1.64 -24.37
CA SER A 29 10.88 0.23 -24.51
C SER A 29 10.27 0.01 -25.91
N SER A 30 11.02 0.41 -26.93
CA SER A 30 10.56 0.55 -28.31
C SER A 30 11.72 0.25 -29.24
N ALA A 31 12.20 -0.98 -29.16
CA ALA A 31 12.86 -1.66 -30.28
C ALA A 31 12.17 -2.99 -30.55
N LEU A 32 10.84 -3.01 -30.59
CA LEU A 32 10.02 -4.06 -31.22
C LEU A 32 8.57 -3.59 -31.43
N SER A 33 8.39 -2.41 -32.03
CA SER A 33 7.13 -2.06 -32.67
C SER A 33 7.19 -2.55 -34.11
N ASN A 34 6.47 -3.63 -34.41
CA ASN A 34 6.01 -3.87 -35.78
C ASN A 34 5.19 -2.63 -36.18
N ASP A 35 5.60 -2.00 -37.27
CA ASP A 35 4.87 -0.91 -37.90
C ASP A 35 3.48 -1.42 -38.31
N ILE A 36 2.47 -1.06 -37.51
CA ILE A 36 1.07 -1.01 -37.97
C ILE A 36 0.70 0.46 -37.90
N GLU A 37 0.79 1.12 -39.05
CA GLU A 37 0.21 2.42 -39.29
C GLU A 37 -1.28 2.37 -38.94
N THR A 38 -1.66 2.99 -37.83
CA THR A 38 -3.05 3.39 -37.59
C THR A 38 -3.15 4.88 -37.83
N ASP A 39 -3.60 5.22 -39.03
CA ASP A 39 -4.10 6.54 -39.37
C ASP A 39 -5.25 6.92 -38.42
N ASP A 40 -5.00 7.98 -37.65
CA ASP A 40 -5.99 8.71 -36.88
C ASP A 40 -6.82 9.56 -37.85
N SER A 41 -8.02 9.08 -38.18
CA SER A 41 -9.07 9.95 -38.72
C SER A 41 -10.46 9.41 -38.41
N GLY A 42 -11.26 10.23 -37.71
CA GLY A 42 -12.71 10.22 -37.86
C GLY A 42 -13.49 9.41 -36.83
N SER A 43 -13.61 9.96 -35.62
CA SER A 43 -14.66 9.62 -34.66
C SER A 43 -16.03 10.12 -35.16
N ASP A 44 -16.57 9.55 -36.23
CA ASP A 44 -17.94 9.83 -36.67
C ASP A 44 -18.68 8.52 -37.02
N SER A 45 -19.59 8.13 -36.12
CA SER A 45 -20.78 7.30 -36.40
C SER A 45 -20.61 5.84 -36.90
N ILE A 46 -20.10 4.95 -36.06
CA ILE A 46 -20.23 3.48 -36.28
C ILE A 46 -21.71 3.01 -36.29
N TRP A 47 -22.64 3.80 -35.73
CA TRP A 47 -24.07 3.50 -35.76
C TRP A 47 -24.76 3.65 -37.13
N SER A 48 -24.08 4.18 -38.15
CA SER A 48 -24.68 4.45 -39.46
C SER A 48 -24.53 3.30 -40.48
N LEU A 49 -23.68 2.31 -40.23
CA LEU A 49 -23.37 1.22 -41.17
C LEU A 49 -24.19 -0.07 -40.96
N PHE A 50 -24.95 -0.17 -39.86
CA PHE A 50 -25.94 -1.23 -39.66
C PHE A 50 -27.31 -0.84 -40.21
N LYS A 51 -27.36 -0.40 -41.47
CA LYS A 51 -28.62 -0.39 -42.23
C LYS A 51 -28.87 -1.81 -42.68
N ILE A 52 -29.37 -2.64 -41.75
CA ILE A 52 -29.87 -3.98 -42.01
C ILE A 52 -30.89 -3.84 -43.13
N ARG A 53 -30.48 -4.20 -44.34
CA ARG A 53 -31.34 -4.35 -45.49
C ARG A 53 -32.34 -5.43 -45.08
N LYS A 54 -33.59 -5.04 -44.81
CA LYS A 54 -34.70 -5.99 -44.72
C LYS A 54 -34.77 -6.68 -46.07
N VAL A 55 -34.15 -7.86 -46.14
CA VAL A 55 -34.29 -8.77 -47.26
C VAL A 55 -35.60 -9.50 -47.00
N ASP A 56 -36.67 -9.03 -47.64
CA ASP A 56 -37.96 -9.71 -47.72
C ASP A 56 -37.86 -10.94 -48.64
N GLU A 57 -36.97 -11.90 -48.33
CA GLU A 57 -36.84 -13.17 -49.05
C GLU A 57 -37.01 -14.36 -48.09
N SER A 58 -38.17 -14.48 -47.43
CA SER A 58 -38.50 -15.66 -46.62
C SER A 58 -39.21 -16.78 -47.40
N GLU A 59 -39.51 -16.62 -48.69
CA GLU A 59 -40.44 -17.54 -49.36
C GLU A 59 -39.85 -18.54 -50.37
N THR A 60 -38.55 -18.53 -50.68
CA THR A 60 -38.01 -19.46 -51.70
C THR A 60 -36.93 -20.42 -51.22
N PHE A 61 -36.37 -20.24 -50.02
CA PHE A 61 -35.27 -21.09 -49.57
C PHE A 61 -35.74 -22.49 -49.13
N SER A 62 -36.93 -22.62 -48.53
CA SER A 62 -37.43 -23.91 -47.99
C SER A 62 -37.69 -24.98 -49.07
N ALA A 63 -38.01 -24.59 -50.31
CA ALA A 63 -38.42 -25.53 -51.35
C ALA A 63 -37.26 -26.35 -51.97
N ARG A 64 -35.99 -25.89 -51.84
CA ARG A 64 -34.83 -26.60 -52.42
C ARG A 64 -34.18 -27.65 -51.50
N PHE A 65 -34.49 -27.66 -50.20
CA PHE A 65 -33.79 -28.54 -49.24
C PHE A 65 -34.28 -30.00 -49.21
N LYS A 66 -35.42 -30.33 -49.82
CA LYS A 66 -35.97 -31.69 -49.76
C LYS A 66 -35.19 -32.74 -50.57
N LYS A 67 -34.26 -32.35 -51.46
CA LYS A 67 -33.63 -33.30 -52.39
C LYS A 67 -32.31 -33.91 -51.94
N HIS A 68 -31.53 -33.28 -51.05
CA HIS A 68 -30.22 -33.81 -50.63
C HIS A 68 -29.85 -33.44 -49.17
N PRO A 69 -30.40 -34.16 -48.16
CA PRO A 69 -30.12 -33.87 -46.75
C PRO A 69 -28.66 -34.14 -46.33
N THR A 70 -27.96 -35.04 -47.02
CA THR A 70 -26.58 -35.43 -46.70
C THR A 70 -25.56 -34.33 -46.98
N LEU A 71 -25.80 -33.48 -47.97
CA LEU A 71 -24.89 -32.39 -48.35
C LEU A 71 -24.93 -31.23 -47.33
N TYR A 72 -26.09 -31.02 -46.70
CA TYR A 72 -26.26 -30.00 -45.66
C TYR A 72 -25.49 -30.32 -44.38
N ILE A 73 -25.57 -31.59 -43.95
CA ILE A 73 -24.86 -32.05 -42.74
C ILE A 73 -23.34 -31.94 -42.93
N CYS A 74 -22.83 -32.23 -44.13
CA CYS A 74 -21.39 -32.21 -44.39
C CYS A 74 -20.80 -30.78 -44.51
N CYS A 75 -21.56 -29.81 -45.02
CA CYS A 75 -21.03 -28.48 -45.33
C CYS A 75 -21.48 -27.39 -44.35
N VAL A 76 -22.72 -27.45 -43.86
CA VAL A 76 -23.30 -26.36 -43.05
C VAL A 76 -23.04 -26.58 -41.56
N PHE A 77 -23.05 -27.83 -41.10
CA PHE A 77 -22.77 -28.17 -39.71
C PHE A 77 -21.38 -27.73 -39.23
N PRO A 78 -20.27 -27.99 -39.97
CA PRO A 78 -18.95 -27.52 -39.53
C PRO A 78 -18.83 -25.99 -39.53
N LEU A 79 -19.49 -25.28 -40.45
CA LEU A 79 -19.48 -23.81 -40.46
C LEU A 79 -20.23 -23.22 -39.26
N ILE A 80 -21.39 -23.78 -38.91
CA ILE A 80 -22.12 -23.39 -37.69
C ILE A 80 -21.30 -23.71 -36.45
N PHE A 81 -20.64 -24.87 -36.41
CA PHE A 81 -19.82 -25.27 -35.27
C PHE A 81 -18.61 -24.35 -35.07
N ILE A 82 -17.91 -23.96 -36.14
CA ILE A 82 -16.82 -22.98 -36.09
C ILE A 82 -17.34 -21.62 -35.60
N LEU A 83 -18.48 -21.16 -36.12
CA LEU A 83 -19.10 -19.91 -35.68
C LEU A 83 -19.43 -19.92 -34.18
N VAL A 84 -20.00 -21.01 -33.67
CA VAL A 84 -20.32 -21.17 -32.25
C VAL A 84 -19.05 -21.18 -31.39
N ILE A 85 -17.99 -21.86 -31.85
CA ILE A 85 -16.70 -21.84 -31.15
C ILE A 85 -16.09 -20.43 -31.13
N SER A 86 -16.12 -19.70 -32.24
CA SER A 86 -15.61 -18.31 -32.29
C SER A 86 -16.38 -17.38 -31.38
N ILE A 87 -17.71 -17.48 -31.33
CA ILE A 87 -18.53 -16.67 -30.41
C ILE A 87 -18.25 -17.07 -28.95
N ALA A 88 -18.06 -18.36 -28.67
CA ALA A 88 -17.76 -18.84 -27.32
C ALA A 88 -16.36 -18.42 -26.85
N SER A 89 -15.36 -18.38 -27.72
CA SER A 89 -14.01 -17.91 -27.36
C SER A 89 -13.99 -16.44 -27.00
N ASP A 90 -14.75 -15.61 -27.73
CA ASP A 90 -14.83 -14.17 -27.46
C ASP A 90 -15.64 -13.87 -26.19
N ALA A 91 -16.70 -14.64 -25.94
CA ALA A 91 -17.49 -14.53 -24.71
C ALA A 91 -16.69 -14.92 -23.45
N ASN A 92 -15.76 -15.88 -23.56
CA ASN A 92 -14.92 -16.30 -22.43
C ASN A 92 -13.89 -15.23 -22.03
N LEU A 93 -13.55 -14.32 -22.95
CA LEU A 93 -12.70 -13.16 -22.68
C LEU A 93 -13.49 -12.02 -22.02
N PHE A 94 -14.77 -11.89 -22.37
CA PHE A 94 -15.66 -10.87 -21.78
C PHE A 94 -16.11 -11.21 -20.35
N ILE A 95 -16.26 -12.49 -20.01
CA ILE A 95 -16.60 -12.91 -18.64
C ILE A 95 -15.44 -12.63 -17.67
N LYS A 96 -14.18 -12.68 -18.13
CA LYS A 96 -13.03 -12.25 -17.31
C LYS A 96 -12.98 -10.74 -17.05
N GLY A 97 -13.72 -9.94 -17.82
CA GLY A 97 -13.85 -8.49 -17.61
C GLY A 97 -15.08 -8.07 -16.80
N LEU A 98 -16.00 -8.99 -16.54
CA LEU A 98 -17.15 -8.77 -15.65
C LEU A 98 -16.75 -9.12 -14.21
N HIS A 99 -15.66 -8.54 -13.72
CA HIS A 99 -15.48 -8.43 -12.29
C HIS A 99 -16.62 -7.52 -11.78
N PRO A 100 -17.51 -7.99 -10.88
CA PRO A 100 -18.48 -7.11 -10.23
C PRO A 100 -17.76 -5.87 -9.67
N ALA A 101 -18.47 -4.75 -9.56
CA ALA A 101 -17.90 -3.47 -9.12
C ALA A 101 -17.18 -3.50 -7.75
N ASP A 102 -17.23 -4.64 -7.07
CA ASP A 102 -16.70 -4.91 -5.74
C ASP A 102 -15.15 -5.09 -5.73
N TYR A 103 -14.51 -5.20 -6.90
CA TYR A 103 -13.04 -5.30 -7.01
C TYR A 103 -12.32 -3.95 -7.12
N GLU A 104 -13.03 -2.84 -7.28
CA GLU A 104 -12.37 -1.52 -7.33
C GLU A 104 -11.89 -1.11 -5.92
N THR A 105 -10.59 -0.88 -5.79
CA THR A 105 -9.92 -0.32 -4.61
C THR A 105 -9.33 1.06 -4.94
N ASN A 106 -9.24 1.93 -3.95
CA ASN A 106 -8.49 3.19 -4.06
C ASN A 106 -6.97 2.99 -4.00
N TYR A 107 -6.51 1.78 -3.67
CA TYR A 107 -5.10 1.40 -3.49
C TYR A 107 -4.72 0.21 -4.39
N PRO A 108 -4.82 0.35 -5.72
CA PRO A 108 -4.64 -0.77 -6.65
C PRO A 108 -3.20 -1.33 -6.63
N ASP A 109 -2.19 -0.48 -6.44
CA ASP A 109 -0.80 -0.92 -6.44
C ASP A 109 -0.50 -1.76 -5.18
N GLU A 110 -0.94 -1.31 -4.01
CA GLU A 110 -0.81 -2.04 -2.74
C GLU A 110 -1.60 -3.35 -2.76
N PHE A 111 -2.84 -3.32 -3.24
CA PHE A 111 -3.67 -4.52 -3.36
C PHE A 111 -3.03 -5.57 -4.28
N ASN A 112 -2.58 -5.17 -5.48
CA ASN A 112 -1.95 -6.10 -6.42
C ASN A 112 -0.58 -6.63 -5.93
N ASN A 113 0.14 -5.85 -5.12
CA ASN A 113 1.40 -6.32 -4.52
C ASN A 113 1.16 -7.37 -3.40
N LEU A 114 -0.03 -7.35 -2.79
CA LEU A 114 -0.44 -8.29 -1.76
C LEU A 114 -1.05 -9.56 -2.31
N ASP A 115 -1.77 -9.46 -3.42
CA ASP A 115 -2.45 -10.57 -4.08
C ASP A 115 -1.41 -11.48 -4.76
N LEU A 116 -0.76 -12.34 -3.97
CA LEU A 116 0.39 -13.13 -4.43
C LEU A 116 -0.02 -14.22 -5.43
N ASN A 117 -1.31 -14.56 -5.45
CA ASN A 117 -1.86 -15.60 -6.30
C ASN A 117 -2.69 -15.06 -7.50
N ASP A 118 -2.80 -13.72 -7.62
CA ASP A 118 -3.57 -12.99 -8.64
C ASP A 118 -5.05 -13.45 -8.73
N ASP A 119 -5.70 -13.78 -7.62
CA ASP A 119 -7.09 -14.25 -7.59
C ASP A 119 -8.12 -13.10 -7.40
N GLY A 120 -7.63 -11.87 -7.24
CA GLY A 120 -8.40 -10.66 -7.04
C GLY A 120 -8.92 -10.50 -5.61
N LYS A 121 -8.39 -11.27 -4.65
CA LYS A 121 -8.79 -11.26 -3.25
C LYS A 121 -7.57 -11.43 -2.35
N LEU A 122 -7.66 -10.90 -1.14
CA LEU A 122 -6.56 -10.99 -0.18
C LEU A 122 -6.93 -11.90 0.99
N GLU A 123 -6.18 -12.99 1.17
CA GLU A 123 -6.25 -13.79 2.39
C GLU A 123 -5.49 -13.12 3.55
N PHE A 124 -5.81 -13.51 4.79
CA PHE A 124 -5.18 -12.92 5.97
C PHE A 124 -3.64 -13.01 5.95
N ASN A 125 -3.08 -14.11 5.43
CA ASN A 125 -1.63 -14.28 5.38
C ASN A 125 -0.96 -13.28 4.42
N GLU A 126 -1.61 -12.98 3.30
CA GLU A 126 -1.12 -12.01 2.31
C GLU A 126 -1.06 -10.62 2.94
N VAL A 127 -2.14 -10.19 3.57
CA VAL A 127 -2.21 -8.86 4.21
C VAL A 127 -1.25 -8.74 5.40
N ASN A 128 -1.01 -9.82 6.14
CA ASN A 128 -0.11 -9.85 7.29
C ASN A 128 1.36 -9.56 6.93
N HIS A 129 1.74 -9.62 5.66
CA HIS A 129 3.11 -9.33 5.22
C HIS A 129 3.45 -7.83 5.15
N ILE A 130 2.48 -6.92 5.10
CA ILE A 130 2.75 -5.48 4.97
C ILE A 130 3.02 -4.79 6.30
N VAL A 131 2.29 -5.17 7.35
CA VAL A 131 2.27 -4.37 8.59
C VAL A 131 3.17 -5.02 9.65
N SER A 132 4.48 -4.89 9.48
CA SER A 132 5.48 -5.52 10.36
C SER A 132 5.43 -5.05 11.83
N HIS A 133 4.80 -3.90 12.10
CA HIS A 133 4.81 -3.27 13.43
C HIS A 133 3.52 -3.47 14.22
N THR A 134 2.46 -4.02 13.62
CA THR A 134 1.19 -4.23 14.31
C THR A 134 1.10 -5.67 14.82
N PRO A 135 0.84 -5.90 16.12
CA PRO A 135 0.59 -7.23 16.66
C PRO A 135 -0.44 -8.01 15.83
N GLN A 136 -0.13 -9.26 15.50
CA GLN A 136 -0.92 -10.10 14.61
C GLN A 136 -2.39 -10.24 15.05
N ASP A 137 -2.65 -10.33 16.35
CA ASP A 137 -4.01 -10.40 16.92
C ASP A 137 -4.86 -9.18 16.56
N MET A 138 -4.26 -7.98 16.54
CA MET A 138 -4.96 -6.76 16.15
C MET A 138 -5.20 -6.68 14.65
N LEU A 139 -4.24 -7.11 13.83
CA LEU A 139 -4.42 -7.19 12.38
C LEU A 139 -5.56 -8.15 12.04
N TYR A 140 -5.66 -9.28 12.74
CA TYR A 140 -6.75 -10.23 12.55
C TYR A 140 -8.11 -9.64 12.89
N ASP A 141 -8.21 -8.87 13.98
CA ASP A 141 -9.43 -8.15 14.35
C ASP A 141 -9.81 -7.07 13.33
N ILE A 142 -8.84 -6.36 12.74
CA ILE A 142 -9.08 -5.38 11.68
C ILE A 142 -9.56 -6.07 10.41
N PHE A 143 -8.88 -7.15 10.02
CA PHE A 143 -9.22 -7.99 8.87
C PHE A 143 -10.66 -8.48 8.97
N LYS A 144 -11.01 -9.15 10.08
CA LYS A 144 -12.34 -9.69 10.31
C LYS A 144 -13.44 -8.62 10.35
N LYS A 145 -13.13 -7.41 10.82
CA LYS A 145 -14.10 -6.30 10.80
C LYS A 145 -14.25 -5.66 9.41
N SER A 146 -13.35 -5.95 8.48
CA SER A 146 -13.29 -5.34 7.15
C SER A 146 -13.83 -6.30 6.09
N ASP A 147 -13.66 -7.61 6.29
CA ASP A 147 -14.40 -8.69 5.62
C ASP A 147 -15.89 -8.58 5.98
N LYS A 148 -16.72 -8.07 5.06
CA LYS A 148 -18.13 -7.77 5.32
C LYS A 148 -19.05 -8.95 5.06
N ASP A 149 -18.64 -9.84 4.18
CA ASP A 149 -19.41 -11.02 3.83
C ASP A 149 -18.94 -12.28 4.59
N ASP A 150 -17.96 -12.14 5.49
CA ASP A 150 -17.39 -13.18 6.35
C ASP A 150 -16.87 -14.37 5.51
N ASN A 151 -16.35 -14.10 4.32
CA ASN A 151 -15.90 -15.14 3.40
C ASN A 151 -14.43 -15.56 3.64
N GLY A 152 -13.70 -14.84 4.49
CA GLY A 152 -12.30 -15.09 4.83
C GLY A 152 -11.30 -14.38 3.92
N TYR A 153 -11.76 -13.49 3.04
CA TYR A 153 -10.95 -12.75 2.08
C TYR A 153 -11.36 -11.27 2.06
N LEU A 154 -10.46 -10.40 1.61
CA LEU A 154 -10.78 -9.00 1.33
C LEU A 154 -10.81 -8.78 -0.18
N THR A 155 -11.95 -8.31 -0.68
CA THR A 155 -12.06 -7.69 -2.00
C THR A 155 -11.47 -6.27 -2.00
N GLY A 156 -11.30 -5.66 -3.18
CA GLY A 156 -10.72 -4.31 -3.30
C GLY A 156 -11.44 -3.25 -2.43
N TYR A 157 -12.77 -3.28 -2.40
CA TYR A 157 -13.55 -2.37 -1.55
C TYR A 157 -13.35 -2.63 -0.04
N GLU A 158 -13.25 -3.90 0.36
CA GLU A 158 -13.02 -4.26 1.77
C GLU A 158 -11.61 -3.94 2.22
N PHE A 159 -10.64 -4.00 1.30
CA PHE A 159 -9.27 -3.58 1.52
C PHE A 159 -9.17 -2.07 1.79
N ASP A 160 -9.96 -1.23 1.12
CA ASP A 160 -10.02 0.21 1.45
C ASP A 160 -10.49 0.45 2.90
N VAL A 161 -11.48 -0.34 3.34
CA VAL A 161 -11.95 -0.30 4.73
C VAL A 161 -10.86 -0.78 5.69
N TYR A 162 -10.12 -1.82 5.31
CA TYR A 162 -8.97 -2.33 6.05
C TYR A 162 -7.90 -1.26 6.22
N GLN A 163 -7.43 -0.63 5.12
CA GLN A 163 -6.41 0.42 5.15
C GLN A 163 -6.85 1.62 5.99
N SER A 164 -8.09 2.08 5.86
CA SER A 164 -8.59 3.21 6.66
C SER A 164 -8.55 2.94 8.18
N LYS A 165 -8.65 1.68 8.60
CA LYS A 165 -8.56 1.26 10.01
C LYS A 165 -7.11 0.99 10.42
N ALA A 166 -6.29 0.45 9.52
CA ALA A 166 -4.88 0.17 9.77
C ALA A 166 -4.05 1.46 9.88
N ASP A 167 -4.26 2.41 8.95
CA ASP A 167 -3.60 3.72 8.93
C ASP A 167 -4.17 4.68 9.99
N GLY A 168 -5.38 4.39 10.47
CA GLY A 168 -6.06 5.18 11.47
C GLY A 168 -5.39 5.05 12.84
N ASN A 169 -4.77 6.14 13.29
CA ASN A 169 -4.48 6.52 14.70
C ASN A 169 -5.60 6.27 15.73
N VAL A 170 -6.75 5.72 15.31
CA VAL A 170 -7.82 5.18 16.15
C VAL A 170 -7.27 4.10 17.09
N TYR A 171 -6.29 3.30 16.66
CA TYR A 171 -5.71 2.27 17.50
C TYR A 171 -4.78 2.81 18.58
N GLU A 172 -4.11 3.95 18.39
CA GLU A 172 -3.21 4.47 19.42
C GLU A 172 -3.97 4.84 20.69
N ALA A 173 -5.16 5.42 20.55
CA ALA A 173 -5.99 5.81 21.69
C ALA A 173 -6.56 4.60 22.45
N ASP A 174 -7.06 3.59 21.74
CA ASP A 174 -7.61 2.39 22.38
C ASP A 174 -6.52 1.43 22.88
N TYR A 175 -5.37 1.35 22.22
CA TYR A 175 -4.23 0.58 22.69
C TYR A 175 -3.62 1.20 23.95
N ARG A 176 -3.50 2.53 23.99
CA ARG A 176 -3.07 3.25 25.20
C ARG A 176 -4.02 2.97 26.37
N ARG A 177 -5.34 2.94 26.14
CA ARG A 177 -6.32 2.55 27.15
C ARG A 177 -6.18 1.09 27.60
N LEU A 178 -5.95 0.17 26.66
CA LEU A 178 -5.78 -1.25 26.95
C LEU A 178 -4.51 -1.49 27.80
N MET A 179 -3.40 -0.85 27.44
CA MET A 179 -2.14 -0.93 28.17
C MET A 179 -2.29 -0.35 29.58
N GLU A 180 -2.92 0.82 29.73
CA GLU A 180 -3.24 1.39 31.05
C GLU A 180 -4.13 0.48 31.90
N GLU A 181 -5.07 -0.25 31.29
CA GLU A 181 -5.93 -1.19 32.00
C GLU A 181 -5.15 -2.43 32.46
N MET A 182 -4.29 -2.97 31.62
CA MET A 182 -3.41 -4.08 31.98
C MET A 182 -2.45 -3.70 33.12
N GLU A 183 -1.86 -2.51 33.10
CA GLU A 183 -1.03 -2.01 34.20
C GLU A 183 -1.83 -1.81 35.50
N ARG A 184 -3.05 -1.26 35.41
CA ARG A 184 -3.98 -1.15 36.55
C ARG A 184 -4.34 -2.52 37.13
N ASN A 185 -4.46 -3.55 36.31
CA ASN A 185 -4.77 -4.90 36.77
C ASN A 185 -3.54 -5.61 37.35
N ALA A 186 -2.35 -5.40 36.76
CA ALA A 186 -1.10 -5.94 37.27
C ALA A 186 -0.72 -5.36 38.64
N SER A 187 -0.98 -4.06 38.87
CA SER A 187 -0.72 -3.40 40.16
C SER A 187 -1.65 -3.88 41.28
N LYS A 188 -2.90 -4.24 40.97
CA LYS A 188 -3.84 -4.81 41.96
C LYS A 188 -3.40 -6.16 42.52
N HIS A 189 -2.61 -6.94 41.78
CA HIS A 189 -2.13 -8.25 42.26
C HIS A 189 -0.87 -8.20 43.13
N LYS A 190 -0.19 -7.05 43.26
CA LYS A 190 0.99 -6.92 44.14
C LYS A 190 0.66 -6.50 45.58
N GLY A 191 -0.59 -6.13 45.88
CA GLY A 191 -1.03 -5.67 47.22
C GLY A 191 -1.40 -6.79 48.20
N GLY A 192 -0.61 -7.86 48.28
CA GLY A 192 -0.97 -9.05 49.06
C GLY A 192 0.22 -9.78 49.68
N ARG A 193 1.03 -9.07 50.48
CA ARG A 193 1.83 -9.64 51.57
C ARG A 193 2.44 -8.53 52.44
N ASP A 194 1.61 -8.00 53.34
CA ASP A 194 2.08 -7.18 54.46
C ASP A 194 2.93 -8.05 55.41
N TYR A 195 4.25 -7.88 55.38
CA TYR A 195 5.10 -8.19 56.52
C TYR A 195 5.41 -6.88 57.24
N SER A 196 4.69 -6.67 58.34
CA SER A 196 4.84 -5.56 59.28
C SER A 196 6.21 -5.53 59.95
N SER A 197 6.98 -4.48 59.67
CA SER A 197 7.95 -3.84 60.57
C SER A 197 8.32 -2.52 59.90
N GLY A 198 8.02 -1.31 60.36
CA GLY A 198 7.82 -0.79 61.71
C GLY A 198 8.67 0.49 61.76
N ASN A 199 8.05 1.63 62.10
CA ASN A 199 8.70 2.93 62.39
C ASN A 199 9.35 3.63 61.17
N SER A 200 9.23 4.93 60.87
CA SER A 200 8.96 6.13 61.67
C SER A 200 8.64 7.34 60.77
N LYS A 201 7.82 8.27 61.28
CA LYS A 201 7.92 9.75 61.18
C LYS A 201 8.14 10.43 59.80
N SER A 202 7.02 10.96 59.28
CA SER A 202 6.76 12.38 58.98
C SER A 202 7.96 13.32 58.82
N THR A 203 8.09 13.96 57.64
CA THR A 203 8.11 15.43 57.51
C THR A 203 7.73 15.85 56.07
N ASN A 204 7.01 16.98 55.99
CA ASN A 204 6.68 17.75 54.79
C ASN A 204 7.91 18.13 53.95
N SER A 205 7.79 18.08 52.62
CA SER A 205 8.46 18.95 51.62
C SER A 205 7.98 18.49 50.23
N LEU A 206 6.94 19.07 49.63
CA LEU A 206 6.99 20.29 48.81
C LEU A 206 8.42 20.79 48.50
N ASN A 207 9.13 20.06 47.64
CA ASN A 207 10.24 20.58 46.87
C ASN A 207 10.16 19.99 45.46
N LYS A 208 9.88 20.88 44.50
CA LYS A 208 10.71 21.06 43.31
C LYS A 208 11.25 19.75 42.70
N LEU A 209 10.49 19.17 41.76
CA LEU A 209 11.11 18.43 40.65
C LEU A 209 11.88 19.47 39.82
N GLU A 210 13.08 19.81 40.29
CA GLU A 210 14.15 20.15 39.37
C GLU A 210 14.37 18.91 38.53
N SER A 211 14.02 19.04 37.25
CA SER A 211 14.53 18.25 36.13
C SER A 211 15.92 17.75 36.49
N ASP A 212 16.02 16.47 36.82
CA ASP A 212 17.26 15.75 36.73
C ASP A 212 17.72 15.96 35.29
N ARG A 213 18.75 16.80 35.13
CA ARG A 213 19.51 16.96 33.90
C ARG A 213 20.21 15.61 33.71
N GLU A 214 19.47 14.65 33.18
CA GLU A 214 20.03 13.44 32.62
C GLU A 214 21.13 13.88 31.66
N GLU A 215 22.32 13.34 31.88
CA GLU A 215 23.49 13.57 31.05
C GLU A 215 23.10 13.31 29.60
N GLY A 216 22.92 14.40 28.86
CA GLY A 216 22.20 14.39 27.59
C GLY A 216 23.04 13.73 26.52
N TYR A 217 22.74 12.46 26.23
CA TYR A 217 23.16 11.85 24.99
C TYR A 217 22.51 12.62 23.85
N VAL A 218 23.33 13.13 22.93
CA VAL A 218 22.85 13.77 21.71
C VAL A 218 22.90 12.73 20.61
N LEU A 219 21.75 12.45 20.00
CA LEU A 219 21.66 11.56 18.85
C LEU A 219 22.22 12.29 17.63
N THR A 220 23.19 11.69 16.95
CA THR A 220 23.81 12.26 15.74
C THR A 220 23.57 11.39 14.52
N CYS A 221 23.32 12.03 13.37
CA CYS A 221 23.03 11.33 12.14
C CYS A 221 24.33 10.70 11.60
N PRO A 222 24.41 9.38 11.40
CA PRO A 222 25.65 8.72 10.96
C PRO A 222 26.10 9.15 9.55
N TYR A 223 25.20 9.72 8.76
CA TYR A 223 25.49 10.16 7.38
C TYR A 223 26.07 11.57 7.28
N CYS A 224 25.70 12.47 8.19
CA CYS A 224 26.06 13.90 8.08
C CYS A 224 26.51 14.55 9.40
N GLY A 225 26.41 13.83 10.53
CA GLY A 225 26.76 14.33 11.86
C GLY A 225 25.75 15.31 12.46
N SER A 226 24.63 15.60 11.80
CA SER A 226 23.62 16.52 12.35
C SER A 226 22.94 15.95 13.59
N GLU A 227 22.73 16.81 14.59
CA GLU A 227 21.97 16.54 15.82
C GLU A 227 20.46 16.70 15.61
N SER A 228 20.04 17.17 14.42
CA SER A 228 18.64 17.43 14.10
C SER A 228 17.97 16.16 13.58
N ILE A 229 17.62 15.26 14.48
CA ILE A 229 16.95 13.98 14.18
C ILE A 229 15.57 13.99 14.83
N TYR A 230 14.57 13.50 14.11
CA TYR A 230 13.21 13.37 14.60
C TYR A 230 12.65 11.98 14.27
N GLU A 231 11.82 11.46 15.16
CA GLU A 231 11.17 10.16 15.01
C GLU A 231 9.88 10.32 14.19
N ILE A 232 9.69 9.44 13.22
CA ILE A 232 8.50 9.35 12.38
C ILE A 232 8.15 7.86 12.27
N ASP A 233 6.97 7.45 12.72
CA ASP A 233 6.44 6.10 12.50
C ASP A 233 7.42 4.95 12.88
N GLY A 234 8.16 5.12 13.99
CA GLY A 234 9.08 4.12 14.51
C GLY A 234 10.45 4.06 13.84
N TYR A 235 10.78 4.99 12.93
CA TYR A 235 12.13 5.20 12.42
C TYR A 235 12.57 6.65 12.61
N TYR A 236 13.87 6.90 12.51
CA TYR A 236 14.44 8.24 12.68
C TYR A 236 14.73 8.87 11.33
N ARG A 237 14.53 10.18 11.20
CA ARG A 237 14.88 10.93 9.99
C ARG A 237 15.73 12.14 10.33
N CYS A 238 16.81 12.33 9.58
CA CYS A 238 17.64 13.51 9.71
C CYS A 238 17.02 14.69 8.98
N ALA A 239 16.86 15.83 9.68
CA ALA A 239 16.30 17.04 9.10
C ALA A 239 17.20 17.69 8.06
N GLU A 240 18.52 17.49 8.15
CA GLU A 240 19.49 18.10 7.23
C GLU A 240 19.68 17.28 5.96
N CYS A 241 19.97 15.99 6.07
CA CYS A 241 20.26 15.15 4.90
C CYS A 241 19.05 14.38 4.37
N GLY A 242 17.95 14.30 5.14
CA GLY A 242 16.71 13.64 4.74
C GLY A 242 16.75 12.11 4.78
N ASN A 243 17.88 11.51 5.16
CA ASN A 243 18.03 10.05 5.28
C ASN A 243 17.22 9.50 6.44
N SER A 244 16.62 8.34 6.21
CA SER A 244 15.93 7.53 7.22
C SER A 244 16.91 6.54 7.86
N ILE A 245 16.78 6.34 9.17
CA ILE A 245 17.57 5.45 10.00
C ILE A 245 16.57 4.49 10.67
N TYR A 246 16.58 3.23 10.23
CA TYR A 246 15.60 2.23 10.63
C TYR A 246 16.01 1.45 11.88
N ASP A 247 17.32 1.33 12.13
CA ASP A 247 17.84 0.71 13.34
C ASP A 247 18.25 1.81 14.33
N PRO A 248 17.62 1.89 15.52
CA PRO A 248 18.03 2.83 16.55
C PRO A 248 19.49 2.63 17.01
N ASP A 249 20.05 1.42 16.86
CA ASP A 249 21.44 1.13 17.23
C ASP A 249 22.46 1.75 16.27
N ASP A 250 22.03 2.17 15.06
CA ASP A 250 22.87 2.88 14.09
C ASP A 250 23.04 4.38 14.42
N LEU A 251 22.30 4.90 15.42
CA LEU A 251 22.49 6.26 15.91
C LEU A 251 23.75 6.33 16.76
N GLU A 252 24.75 7.09 16.30
CA GLU A 252 25.93 7.33 17.11
C GLU A 252 25.57 8.20 18.32
N LEU A 253 25.68 7.59 19.51
CA LEU A 253 25.58 8.28 20.79
C LEU A 253 26.87 9.07 21.02
N GLY A 254 26.85 10.33 20.58
CA GLY A 254 27.90 11.28 20.91
C GLY A 254 27.79 11.69 22.37
N TYR A 255 28.73 11.26 23.21
CA TYR A 255 28.85 11.82 24.56
C TYR A 255 29.51 13.19 24.46
N VAL A 256 28.73 14.26 24.65
CA VAL A 256 29.25 15.63 24.66
C VAL A 256 29.76 15.94 26.08
N GLU A 257 31.02 15.59 26.36
CA GLU A 257 31.73 16.12 27.53
C GLU A 257 31.85 17.65 27.37
N GLY A 258 31.03 18.45 28.06
CA GLY A 258 31.38 19.88 28.21
C GLY A 258 30.29 20.93 28.43
N TYR A 259 29.00 20.63 28.48
CA TYR A 259 27.97 21.67 28.70
C TYR A 259 27.72 22.03 30.18
N MET A 260 28.78 22.31 30.95
CA MET A 260 28.65 22.83 32.33
C MET A 260 29.39 24.16 32.62
N GLU A 261 30.15 24.77 31.71
CA GLU A 261 31.04 25.90 32.08
C GLU A 261 30.57 27.34 31.79
N LEU A 262 29.32 27.60 31.40
CA LEU A 262 28.86 28.98 31.14
C LEU A 262 27.59 29.37 31.91
N LEU A 263 27.66 29.30 33.24
CA LEU A 263 26.86 30.16 34.11
C LEU A 263 27.79 31.08 34.90
N VAL A 264 28.42 32.02 34.19
CA VAL A 264 29.09 33.16 34.84
C VAL A 264 27.99 34.07 35.40
N PRO A 265 27.91 34.29 36.72
CA PRO A 265 26.95 35.24 37.27
C PRO A 265 27.33 36.65 36.81
N ILE A 266 26.41 37.31 36.10
CA ILE A 266 26.51 38.74 35.79
C ILE A 266 26.40 39.49 37.11
N SER A 267 27.53 39.86 37.70
CA SER A 267 27.58 40.82 38.79
C SER A 267 27.27 42.21 38.22
N ILE A 268 26.05 42.68 38.48
CA ILE A 268 25.66 44.07 38.28
C ILE A 268 26.40 44.89 39.34
N TYR A 269 27.47 45.59 38.93
CA TYR A 269 28.05 46.66 39.74
C TYR A 269 27.29 47.97 39.46
N GLN A 270 26.72 48.55 40.53
CA GLN A 270 26.34 49.95 40.65
C GLN A 270 27.55 50.80 41.07
#